data_AF-A0AAJ5WBV8-F1
#
_entry.id   AF-A0AAJ5WBV8-F1
#
_cell.length_a   1.000
_cell.length_b   1.000
_cell.length_c   1.000
_cell.angle_alpha   90.00
_cell.angle_beta   90.00
_cell.angle_gamma   90.00
#
_symmetry.space_group_name_H-M   'P 1'
#
loop_
_entity.id
_entity.type
_entity.pdbx_description
1 polymer ?
#
loop_
_entity_poly.entity_id
_entity_poly.type
_entity_poly.pdbx_seq_one_letter_code
_entity_poly.pdbx_strand_id
1 'polypeptide(L)'
;MFNIRVGFGEHEVTLTILPTSKKDYLVIYFGGILGAVRMDPDGELWEQVPDEEILPSDLPLYKPDLEAEWLDIVLCEDTVADIGDEISAVLRGI
;
A
#
# COMPACT_ATOMS: atom_id res chain seq x y z
N MET A 1 -3.12 -3.50 12.19
CA MET A 1 -2.68 -4.02 10.88
C MET A 1 -3.74 -4.98 10.36
N PHE A 2 -3.88 -5.06 9.04
CA PHE A 2 -4.76 -6.01 8.37
C PHE A 2 -4.20 -6.32 6.98
N ASN A 3 -4.72 -7.34 6.32
CA ASN A 3 -4.32 -7.68 4.95
C ASN A 3 -5.42 -7.30 3.97
N ILE A 4 -5.02 -6.90 2.78
CA ILE A 4 -5.91 -6.70 1.63
C ILE A 4 -5.43 -7.57 0.46
N ARG A 5 -6.33 -7.80 -0.50
CA ARG A 5 -6.03 -8.49 -1.75
C ARG A 5 -6.23 -7.52 -2.89
N VAL A 6 -5.21 -7.32 -3.71
CA VAL A 6 -5.24 -6.37 -4.82
C VAL A 6 -4.86 -7.10 -6.11
N GLY A 7 -5.57 -6.80 -7.19
CA GLY A 7 -5.26 -7.31 -8.51
C GLY A 7 -4.03 -6.61 -9.09
N PHE A 8 -3.12 -7.38 -9.69
CA PHE A 8 -1.97 -6.89 -10.43
C PHE A 8 -1.84 -7.66 -11.75
N GLY A 9 -2.37 -7.08 -12.82
CA GLY A 9 -2.47 -7.76 -14.11
C GLY A 9 -3.35 -9.02 -14.01
N GLU A 10 -2.78 -10.18 -14.32
CA GLU A 10 -3.48 -11.47 -14.19
C GLU A 10 -3.32 -12.12 -12.80
N HIS A 11 -2.62 -11.46 -11.88
CA HIS A 11 -2.32 -11.98 -10.56
C HIS A 11 -3.10 -11.25 -9.46
N GLU A 12 -3.25 -11.91 -8.31
CA GLU A 12 -3.73 -11.31 -7.08
C GLU A 12 -2.60 -11.36 -6.05
N VAL A 13 -2.34 -10.24 -5.37
CA VAL A 13 -1.31 -10.15 -4.33
C VAL A 13 -1.93 -9.81 -2.99
N THR A 14 -1.33 -10.35 -1.93
CA THR A 14 -1.71 -9.98 -0.56
C THR A 14 -0.75 -8.92 -0.05
N LEU A 15 -1.30 -7.77 0.34
CA LEU A 15 -0.56 -6.66 0.94
C LEU A 15 -0.90 -6.56 2.42
N THR A 16 0.11 -6.27 3.24
CA THR A 16 -0.09 -5.95 4.65
C THR A 16 -0.23 -4.45 4.81
N ILE A 17 -1.33 -4.01 5.41
CA ILE A 17 -1.63 -2.61 5.67
C ILE A 17 -1.41 -2.29 7.14
N LEU A 18 -0.55 -1.31 7.38
CA LEU A 18 -0.24 -0.81 8.71
C LEU A 18 -0.69 0.66 8.83
N PRO A 19 -1.83 0.95 9.49
CA PRO A 19 -2.24 2.32 9.78
C PRO A 19 -1.22 3.01 10.68
N THR A 20 -0.96 4.29 10.44
CA THR A 20 -0.09 5.10 11.30
C THR A 20 -0.86 6.19 12.07
N SER A 21 -0.15 6.92 12.94
CA SER A 21 -0.69 8.06 13.67
C SER A 21 -1.07 9.26 12.79
N LYS A 22 -0.55 9.36 11.56
CA LYS A 22 -0.82 10.45 10.62
C LYS A 22 -2.04 10.24 9.72
N LYS A 23 -2.83 9.18 9.95
CA LYS A 23 -3.94 8.74 9.08
C LYS A 23 -3.52 8.31 7.67
N ASP A 24 -2.24 8.06 7.47
CA ASP A 24 -1.73 7.31 6.32
C ASP A 24 -1.65 5.81 6.67
N TYR A 25 -1.47 5.01 5.64
CA TYR A 25 -1.42 3.56 5.70
C TYR A 25 -0.16 3.09 5.00
N LEU A 26 0.78 2.51 5.75
CA LEU A 26 1.95 1.88 5.14
C LEU A 26 1.49 0.62 4.41
N VAL A 27 1.96 0.48 3.17
CA VAL A 27 1.71 -0.67 2.32
C VAL A 27 2.97 -1.54 2.34
N ILE A 28 2.83 -2.77 2.85
CA ILE A 28 3.95 -3.70 3.06
C ILE A 28 3.75 -4.94 2.20
N TYR A 29 4.81 -5.34 1.50
CA TYR A 29 4.86 -6.55 0.68
C TYR A 29 6.13 -7.32 0.97
N PHE A 30 5.99 -8.62 1.26
CA PHE A 30 7.09 -9.51 1.68
C PHE A 30 8.00 -8.91 2.76
N GLY A 31 7.43 -8.19 3.73
CA GLY A 31 8.18 -7.60 4.85
C GLY A 31 8.96 -6.32 4.51
N GLY A 32 8.86 -5.81 3.28
CA GLY A 32 9.35 -4.49 2.89
C GLY A 32 8.22 -3.48 2.70
N ILE A 33 8.48 -2.21 3.00
CA ILE A 33 7.55 -1.11 2.75
C ILE A 33 7.57 -0.77 1.26
N LEU A 34 6.47 -1.02 0.55
CA LEU A 34 6.28 -0.55 -0.82
C LEU A 34 6.12 0.97 -0.87
N GLY A 35 5.48 1.54 0.15
CA GLY A 35 5.25 2.96 0.28
C GLY A 35 4.13 3.21 1.30
N ALA A 36 3.47 4.35 1.18
CA ALA A 36 2.29 4.66 1.99
C ALA A 36 1.22 5.34 1.13
N VAL A 37 -0.03 5.13 1.51
CA VAL A 37 -1.19 5.77 0.87
C VAL A 37 -2.03 6.51 1.91
N ARG A 38 -2.70 7.57 1.49
CA ARG A 38 -3.65 8.30 2.32
C ARG A 38 -4.84 8.76 1.51
N MET A 39 -5.98 8.92 2.18
CA MET A 39 -7.11 9.66 1.62
C MET A 39 -6.73 11.14 1.57
N ASP A 40 -7.04 11.80 0.47
CA ASP A 40 -6.87 13.24 0.31
C ASP A 40 -7.73 14.03 1.33
N PRO A 41 -7.44 15.34 1.52
CA PRO A 41 -8.17 16.15 2.50
C PRO A 41 -9.68 16.28 2.22
N ASP A 42 -10.07 16.20 0.95
CA ASP A 42 -11.46 16.33 0.50
C ASP A 42 -12.24 15.00 0.65
N GLY A 43 -11.54 13.88 0.85
CA GLY A 43 -12.13 12.57 1.09
C GLY A 43 -12.61 11.86 -0.18
N GLU A 44 -12.14 12.29 -1.35
CA GLU A 44 -12.60 11.81 -2.65
C GLU A 44 -11.61 10.84 -3.30
N LEU A 45 -10.31 11.02 -3.07
CA LEU A 45 -9.26 10.27 -3.75
C LEU A 45 -8.21 9.73 -2.80
N TRP A 46 -7.69 8.55 -3.14
CA TRP A 46 -6.49 8.00 -2.50
C TRP A 46 -5.24 8.48 -3.25
N GLU A 47 -4.23 8.90 -2.50
CA GLU A 47 -2.96 9.36 -3.03
C GLU A 47 -1.76 8.65 -2.37
N GLN A 48 -0.68 8.52 -3.13
CA GLN A 48 0.59 8.06 -2.58
C GLN A 48 1.19 9.17 -1.69
N VAL A 49 1.63 8.78 -0.50
CA VAL A 49 2.44 9.65 0.36
C VAL A 49 3.85 9.70 -0.21
N PRO A 50 4.46 10.89 -0.40
CA PRO A 50 5.84 11.01 -0.87
C PRO A 50 6.80 10.19 -0.01
N ASP A 51 7.76 9.52 -0.65
CA ASP A 51 8.70 8.63 0.05
C ASP A 51 9.49 9.37 1.14
N GLU A 52 9.74 10.68 0.99
CA GLU A 52 10.42 11.49 2.01
C GLU A 52 9.56 11.77 3.26
N GLU A 53 8.23 11.65 3.14
CA GLU A 53 7.29 11.84 4.26
C GLU A 53 7.03 10.55 5.04
N ILE A 54 7.38 9.40 4.46
CA ILE A 54 7.28 8.09 5.10
C ILE A 54 8.25 8.07 6.29
N LEU A 55 7.68 8.05 7.50
CA LEU A 55 8.47 8.05 8.72
C LEU A 55 9.35 6.80 8.79
N PRO A 56 10.57 6.92 9.37
CA PRO A 56 11.42 5.76 9.61
C PRO A 56 10.66 4.71 10.42
N SER A 57 10.43 3.56 9.79
CA SER A 57 9.89 2.36 10.43
C SER A 57 11.01 1.36 10.66
N ASP A 58 10.75 0.32 11.45
CA ASP A 58 11.68 -0.80 11.65
C ASP A 58 11.82 -1.68 10.38
N LEU A 59 11.00 -1.44 9.36
CA LEU A 59 11.02 -2.19 8.10
C LEU A 59 11.80 -1.43 7.01
N PRO A 60 12.60 -2.14 6.20
CA PRO A 60 13.26 -1.54 5.04
C PRO A 60 12.23 -1.20 3.96
N LEU A 61 12.56 -0.26 3.08
CA LEU A 61 11.83 -0.07 1.82
C LEU A 61 11.98 -1.34 0.96
N TYR A 62 10.89 -1.76 0.35
CA TYR A 62 10.87 -2.85 -0.61
C TYR A 62 11.76 -2.50 -1.79
N LYS A 63 12.60 -3.46 -2.18
CA LYS A 63 13.38 -3.38 -3.41
C LYS A 63 12.99 -4.59 -4.24
N PRO A 64 12.55 -4.39 -5.50
CA PRO A 64 12.30 -5.49 -6.40
C PRO A 64 13.59 -6.31 -6.54
N ASP A 65 13.51 -7.60 -6.20
CA ASP A 65 14.60 -8.54 -6.47
C ASP A 65 14.32 -9.21 -7.82
N LEU A 66 15.15 -8.90 -8.81
CA LEU A 66 15.03 -9.41 -10.18
C LEU A 66 15.23 -10.93 -10.26
N GLU A 67 15.79 -11.55 -9.23
CA GLU A 67 15.98 -13.01 -9.14
C GLU A 67 14.85 -13.71 -8.35
N ALA A 68 13.96 -12.96 -7.70
CA ALA A 68 12.85 -13.51 -6.95
C ALA A 68 11.61 -13.73 -7.83
N GLU A 69 10.80 -14.74 -7.51
CA GLU A 69 9.48 -14.97 -8.14
C GLU A 69 8.43 -13.91 -7.77
N TRP A 70 8.85 -12.78 -7.18
CA TRP A 70 7.94 -11.75 -6.67
C TRP A 70 7.55 -10.79 -7.79
N LEU A 71 6.27 -10.39 -7.78
CA LEU A 71 5.80 -9.33 -8.67
C LEU A 71 6.46 -7.99 -8.33
N ASP A 72 6.88 -7.28 -9.36
CA ASP A 72 7.37 -5.90 -9.27
C ASP A 72 6.17 -4.96 -9.13
N ILE A 73 5.82 -4.64 -7.89
CA ILE A 73 4.67 -3.80 -7.57
C ILE A 73 5.11 -2.34 -7.56
N VAL A 74 4.49 -1.54 -8.42
CA VAL A 74 4.66 -0.09 -8.48
C VAL A 74 3.40 0.60 -7.99
N LEU A 75 3.54 1.55 -7.05
CA LEU A 75 2.46 2.41 -6.58
C LEU A 75 2.18 3.54 -7.57
N CYS A 76 1.65 3.21 -8.74
CA CYS A 76 1.07 4.20 -9.65
C CYS A 76 -0.35 4.60 -9.20
N GLU A 77 -0.94 5.62 -9.84
CA GLU A 77 -2.29 6.12 -9.53
C GLU A 77 -3.34 5.00 -9.49
N ASP A 78 -3.36 4.11 -10.49
CA ASP A 78 -4.30 2.98 -10.55
C ASP A 78 -4.11 2.03 -9.36
N THR A 79 -2.87 1.61 -9.09
CA THR A 79 -2.55 0.73 -7.95
C THR A 79 -2.94 1.35 -6.61
N VAL A 80 -2.71 2.66 -6.46
CA VAL A 80 -3.05 3.40 -5.23
C VAL A 80 -4.56 3.46 -5.03
N ALA A 81 -5.32 3.69 -6.11
CA ALA A 81 -6.78 3.67 -6.07
C ALA A 81 -7.31 2.31 -5.63
N ASP A 82 -6.83 1.22 -6.26
CA ASP A 82 -7.25 -0.15 -5.92
C ASP A 82 -6.93 -0.51 -4.46
N ILE A 83 -5.73 -0.17 -3.98
CA ILE A 83 -5.35 -0.34 -2.56
C ILE A 83 -6.29 0.45 -1.65
N GLY A 84 -6.58 1.69 -2.00
CA GLY A 84 -7.43 2.58 -1.24
C GLY A 84 -8.87 2.09 -1.13
N ASP A 85 -9.41 1.55 -2.21
CA ASP A 85 -10.75 0.96 -2.25
C ASP A 85 -10.85 -0.26 -1.34
N GLU A 86 -9.84 -1.14 -1.36
CA GLU A 86 -9.78 -2.30 -0.46
C GLU A 86 -9.64 -1.89 1.01
N ILE A 87 -8.80 -0.89 1.31
CA ILE A 87 -8.71 -0.30 2.66
C ILE A 87 -10.08 0.23 3.09
N SER A 88 -10.75 0.97 2.21
CA SER A 88 -12.08 1.55 2.48
C SER A 88 -13.13 0.49 2.75
N ALA A 89 -13.12 -0.61 1.99
CA ALA A 89 -14.01 -1.75 2.18
C ALA A 89 -13.80 -2.40 3.56
N VAL A 90 -12.55 -2.68 3.92
CA VAL A 90 -12.19 -3.25 5.23
C VAL A 90 -12.63 -2.35 6.38
N LEU A 91 -12.41 -1.03 6.27
CA LEU A 91 -12.78 -0.07 7.32
C LEU A 91 -14.29 0.09 7.46
N ARG A 92 -15.06 -0.10 6.39
CA ARG A 92 -16.53 -0.11 6.43
C ARG A 92 -17.11 -1.41 6.98
N GLY A 93 -16.29 -2.46 7.15
CA GLY A 93 -16.70 -3.76 7.66
C GLY A 93 -17.56 -4.55 6.66
N ILE A 94 -17.31 -4.35 5.37
CA ILE A 94 -18.00 -5.03 4.26
C ILE A 94 -17.23 -6.30 3.89
#